data_AF-A0AA36DSV9-F1
#
_entry.id   AF-A0AA36DSV9-F1
#
_cell.length_a   1.000
_cell.length_b   1.000
_cell.length_c   1.000
_cell.angle_alpha   90.00
_cell.angle_beta   90.00
_cell.angle_gamma   90.00
#
_symmetry.space_group_name_H-M   'P 1'
#
loop_
_entity.id
_entity.type
_entity.pdbx_description
1 polymer ?
#
loop_
_entity_poly.entity_id
_entity_poly.type
_entity_poly.pdbx_seq_one_letter_code
_entity_poly.pdbx_strand_id
1 'polypeptide(L)'
;METKSYRRIYETILANHIGKYRQMVLLSGPRQVGKTTLGETLSGICLNWDDDDVKRTIMSGQSETVKRYGLAGMSETDKVVVFDEIHKYTRWKQFLKGFYDVYGRNVRIVATGSAKMDVYKKGGDSMMGRYFPYRMHPLSVAELLDVTIPGEGLVRSPRELAKDEWDALVRFGGFPDPFVKRDVRFSRRWQSLRFEQLTRIDVRDLTRVAELDQLAALARILSLRSGEQLVYKNLGNEVGVDEKTECRELNP
;
A
#
# COMPACT_ATOMS: atom_id res chain seq x y z
N MET A 1 27.24 -7.81 -7.38
CA MET A 1 26.33 -8.64 -6.55
C MET A 1 24.96 -8.55 -7.19
N GLU A 2 24.43 -9.64 -7.73
CA GLU A 2 23.05 -9.68 -8.19
C GLU A 2 22.12 -9.43 -7.00
N THR A 3 21.26 -8.42 -7.10
CA THR A 3 20.28 -8.12 -6.07
C THR A 3 19.22 -9.22 -6.11
N LYS A 4 19.18 -10.10 -5.10
CA LYS A 4 18.15 -11.15 -4.96
C LYS A 4 16.77 -10.48 -4.98
N SER A 5 15.98 -10.71 -6.03
CA SER A 5 14.61 -10.22 -6.15
C SER A 5 13.63 -11.31 -5.75
N TYR A 6 12.59 -10.96 -4.99
CA TYR A 6 11.55 -11.90 -4.56
C TYR A 6 10.26 -11.60 -5.31
N ARG A 7 9.70 -12.63 -5.96
CA ARG A 7 8.35 -12.55 -6.53
C ARG A 7 7.34 -12.38 -5.41
N ARG A 8 6.26 -11.65 -5.72
CA ARG A 8 5.20 -11.34 -4.76
C ARG A 8 3.94 -12.13 -5.10
N ILE A 9 3.28 -12.73 -4.11
CA ILE A 9 1.97 -13.40 -4.31
C ILE A 9 0.91 -12.46 -4.94
N TYR A 10 1.05 -11.15 -4.67
CA TYR A 10 0.19 -10.11 -5.22
C TYR A 10 0.23 -10.02 -6.75
N GLU A 11 1.32 -10.44 -7.40
CA GLU A 11 1.39 -10.53 -8.87
C GLU A 11 0.29 -11.48 -9.39
N THR A 12 0.22 -12.68 -8.83
CA THR A 12 -0.78 -13.68 -9.20
C THR A 12 -2.19 -13.25 -8.81
N ILE A 13 -2.36 -12.64 -7.63
CA ILE A 13 -3.66 -12.16 -7.16
C ILE A 13 -4.22 -11.09 -8.10
N LEU A 14 -3.40 -10.10 -8.46
CA LEU A 14 -3.84 -8.99 -9.31
C LEU A 14 -3.99 -9.42 -10.77
N ALA A 15 -3.13 -10.28 -11.30
CA ALA A 15 -3.31 -10.86 -12.62
C ALA A 15 -4.64 -11.62 -12.73
N ASN A 16 -4.96 -12.46 -11.74
CA ASN A 16 -6.24 -13.16 -11.68
C ASN A 16 -7.44 -12.22 -11.59
N HIS A 17 -7.30 -11.12 -10.83
CA HIS A 17 -8.34 -10.10 -10.79
C HIS A 17 -8.55 -9.48 -12.16
N ILE A 18 -7.48 -9.01 -12.81
CA ILE A 18 -7.50 -8.32 -14.11
C ILE A 18 -8.18 -9.18 -15.19
N GLY A 19 -7.98 -10.49 -15.16
CA GLY A 19 -8.59 -11.44 -16.10
C GLY A 19 -10.05 -11.80 -15.80
N LYS A 20 -10.53 -11.66 -14.56
CA LYS A 20 -11.88 -12.12 -14.14
C LYS A 20 -12.86 -10.99 -13.85
N TYR A 21 -12.36 -9.87 -13.37
CA TYR A 21 -13.15 -8.77 -12.86
C TYR A 21 -12.89 -7.51 -13.67
N ARG A 22 -13.97 -6.78 -13.95
CA ARG A 22 -13.89 -5.48 -14.61
C ARG A 22 -13.48 -4.39 -13.63
N GLN A 23 -13.85 -4.54 -12.36
CA GLN A 23 -13.62 -3.58 -11.28
C GLN A 23 -12.14 -3.15 -11.24
N MET A 24 -11.89 -1.94 -10.77
CA MET A 24 -10.53 -1.45 -10.57
C MET A 24 -9.88 -2.15 -9.39
N VAL A 25 -8.57 -2.33 -9.45
CA VAL A 25 -7.77 -2.70 -8.28
C VAL A 25 -7.40 -1.44 -7.52
N LEU A 26 -7.73 -1.37 -6.23
CA LEU A 26 -7.22 -0.34 -5.33
C LEU A 26 -6.18 -0.97 -4.41
N LEU A 27 -4.89 -0.82 -4.74
CA LEU A 27 -3.79 -1.42 -4.00
C LEU A 27 -3.24 -0.45 -2.94
N SER A 28 -3.62 -0.67 -1.69
CA SER A 28 -3.10 0.05 -0.53
C SER A 28 -1.98 -0.73 0.16
N GLY A 29 -1.23 -0.06 1.03
CA GLY A 29 -0.23 -0.71 1.88
C GLY A 29 0.84 0.26 2.37
N PRO A 30 1.70 -0.19 3.31
CA PRO A 30 2.81 0.62 3.78
C PRO A 30 3.71 1.11 2.64
N ARG A 31 4.35 2.27 2.83
CA ARG A 31 5.42 2.70 1.91
C ARG A 31 6.54 1.66 1.89
N GLN A 32 7.23 1.58 0.75
CA GLN A 32 8.36 0.66 0.53
C GLN A 32 8.01 -0.84 0.67
N VAL A 33 6.74 -1.19 0.51
CA VAL A 33 6.29 -2.60 0.51
C VAL A 33 6.33 -3.23 -0.88
N GLY A 34 6.70 -2.50 -1.94
CA GLY A 34 6.82 -3.03 -3.31
C GLY A 34 5.62 -2.79 -4.24
N LYS A 35 4.74 -1.82 -3.93
CA LYS A 35 3.55 -1.50 -4.75
C LYS A 35 3.92 -1.01 -6.16
N THR A 36 4.84 -0.06 -6.27
CA THR A 36 5.30 0.50 -7.55
C THR A 36 5.93 -0.59 -8.42
N THR A 37 6.83 -1.40 -7.83
CA THR A 37 7.46 -2.55 -8.51
C THR A 37 6.42 -3.55 -9.03
N LEU A 38 5.38 -3.83 -8.23
CA LEU A 38 4.26 -4.67 -8.66
C LEU A 38 3.48 -4.03 -9.82
N GLY A 39 3.24 -2.72 -9.75
CA GLY A 39 2.60 -1.96 -10.84
C GLY A 39 3.36 -2.08 -12.16
N GLU A 40 4.67 -1.83 -12.14
CA GLU A 40 5.54 -1.96 -13.31
C GLU A 40 5.57 -3.40 -13.88
N THR A 41 5.45 -4.41 -13.02
CA THR A 41 5.42 -5.81 -13.44
C THR A 41 4.08 -6.18 -14.10
N LEU A 42 2.97 -5.58 -13.63
CA LEU A 42 1.62 -5.85 -14.15
C LEU A 42 1.32 -5.12 -15.46
N SER A 43 2.00 -4.00 -15.72
CA SER A 43 1.77 -3.19 -16.92
C SER A 43 3.02 -2.43 -17.35
N GLY A 44 3.24 -2.37 -18.66
CA GLY A 44 4.21 -1.43 -19.26
C GLY A 44 3.79 0.05 -19.16
N ILE A 45 2.58 0.35 -18.67
CA ILE A 45 2.05 1.72 -18.52
C ILE A 45 1.81 2.00 -17.04
N CYS A 46 2.86 2.45 -16.35
CA CYS A 46 2.82 2.92 -14.97
C CYS A 46 2.89 4.46 -14.93
N LEU A 47 1.78 5.08 -14.55
CA LEU A 47 1.60 6.51 -14.46
C LEU A 47 1.83 6.94 -13.01
N ASN A 48 3.08 7.26 -12.68
CA ASN A 48 3.46 7.70 -11.35
C ASN A 48 3.08 9.17 -11.14
N TRP A 49 2.20 9.43 -10.16
CA TRP A 49 1.78 10.79 -9.83
C TRP A 49 2.91 11.69 -9.37
N ASP A 50 4.07 11.20 -8.95
CA ASP A 50 5.20 12.07 -8.58
C ASP A 50 5.92 12.67 -9.79
N ASP A 51 5.74 12.10 -10.99
CA ASP A 51 6.28 12.61 -12.26
C ASP A 51 5.46 13.81 -12.77
N ASP A 52 6.14 14.92 -13.09
CA ASP A 52 5.48 16.18 -13.47
C ASP A 52 4.76 16.11 -14.83
N ASP A 53 5.25 15.30 -15.78
CA ASP A 53 4.59 15.09 -17.06
C ASP A 53 3.32 14.25 -16.91
N VAL A 54 3.39 13.22 -16.07
CA VAL A 54 2.23 12.41 -15.69
C VAL A 54 1.18 13.27 -14.98
N LYS A 55 1.58 14.10 -14.00
CA LYS A 55 0.67 15.04 -13.32
C LYS A 55 -0.05 15.93 -14.31
N ARG A 56 0.70 16.62 -15.18
CA ARG A 56 0.12 17.53 -16.19
C ARG A 56 -0.89 16.81 -17.07
N THR A 57 -0.58 15.58 -17.49
CA THR A 57 -1.46 14.78 -18.34
C THR A 57 -2.74 14.37 -17.61
N ILE A 58 -2.64 13.81 -16.41
CA ILE A 58 -3.80 13.39 -15.60
C ILE A 58 -4.68 14.59 -15.24
N MET A 59 -4.08 15.73 -14.89
CA MET A 59 -4.80 16.97 -14.59
C MET A 59 -5.50 17.58 -15.80
N SER A 60 -5.00 17.32 -17.01
CA SER A 60 -5.66 17.72 -18.27
C SER A 60 -6.90 16.89 -18.56
N GLY A 61 -7.06 15.74 -17.89
CA GLY A 61 -8.26 14.92 -17.91
C GLY A 61 -8.04 13.52 -18.49
N GLN A 62 -9.08 12.70 -18.40
CA GLN A 62 -9.03 11.28 -18.77
C GLN A 62 -8.79 11.09 -20.27
N SER A 63 -9.43 11.89 -21.13
CA SER A 63 -9.29 11.79 -22.58
C SER A 63 -7.85 12.05 -23.03
N GLU A 64 -7.18 13.04 -22.45
CA GLU A 64 -5.77 13.34 -22.76
C GLU A 64 -4.85 12.24 -22.24
N THR A 65 -5.10 11.71 -21.04
CA THR A 65 -4.38 10.55 -20.50
C THR A 65 -4.47 9.36 -21.45
N VAL A 66 -5.68 9.05 -21.91
CA VAL A 66 -5.92 7.94 -22.83
C VAL A 66 -5.22 8.14 -24.17
N LYS A 67 -5.27 9.36 -24.71
CA LYS A 67 -4.62 9.70 -25.98
C LYS A 67 -3.10 9.60 -25.87
N ARG A 68 -2.49 10.24 -24.86
CA ARG A 68 -1.04 10.32 -24.68
C ARG A 68 -0.40 8.96 -24.46
N TYR A 69 -1.05 8.09 -23.70
CA TYR A 69 -0.53 6.76 -23.37
C TYR A 69 -1.12 5.64 -24.24
N GLY A 70 -1.81 5.97 -25.34
CA GLY A 70 -2.31 4.98 -26.30
C GLY A 70 -3.27 3.96 -25.69
N LEU A 71 -4.09 4.38 -24.72
CA LEU A 71 -5.03 3.51 -24.00
C LEU A 71 -6.34 3.28 -24.78
N ALA A 72 -6.61 4.07 -25.84
CA ALA A 72 -7.74 3.87 -26.74
C ALA A 72 -7.33 3.14 -28.04
N GLY A 73 -8.13 2.17 -28.45
CA GLY A 73 -7.98 1.44 -29.71
C GLY A 73 -8.94 0.24 -29.81
N MET A 74 -9.27 -0.18 -31.03
CA MET A 74 -10.20 -1.30 -31.32
C MET A 74 -9.59 -2.69 -31.17
N SER A 75 -8.26 -2.79 -31.03
CA SER A 75 -7.53 -4.05 -31.28
C SER A 75 -7.22 -4.89 -30.04
N GLU A 76 -7.37 -4.39 -28.82
CA GLU A 76 -6.95 -5.15 -27.63
C GLU A 76 -7.94 -4.94 -26.49
N THR A 77 -8.68 -6.00 -26.16
CA THR A 77 -9.09 -6.22 -24.78
C THR A 77 -7.82 -6.37 -23.94
N ASP A 78 -7.86 -5.89 -22.69
CA ASP A 78 -6.86 -6.20 -21.64
C ASP A 78 -5.63 -5.27 -21.50
N LYS A 79 -5.68 -4.03 -22.02
CA LYS A 79 -4.69 -3.01 -21.63
C LYS A 79 -4.80 -2.70 -20.14
N VAL A 80 -3.72 -2.89 -19.38
CA VAL A 80 -3.65 -2.52 -17.96
C VAL A 80 -3.01 -1.14 -17.86
N VAL A 81 -3.57 -0.23 -17.07
CA VAL A 81 -2.94 1.03 -16.68
C VAL A 81 -2.80 1.07 -15.16
N VAL A 82 -1.60 1.43 -14.70
CA VAL A 82 -1.34 1.64 -13.28
C VAL A 82 -1.27 3.12 -13.00
N PHE A 83 -2.09 3.61 -12.07
CA PHE A 83 -2.02 4.96 -11.52
C PHE A 83 -1.31 4.88 -10.17
N ASP A 84 0.01 5.08 -10.17
CA ASP A 84 0.85 4.95 -8.98
C ASP A 84 0.82 6.23 -8.13
N GLU A 85 0.67 6.07 -6.82
CA GLU A 85 0.58 7.17 -5.85
C GLU A 85 -0.54 8.21 -6.15
N ILE A 86 -1.54 7.85 -6.94
CA ILE A 86 -2.61 8.74 -7.43
C ILE A 86 -3.43 9.39 -6.31
N HIS A 87 -3.47 8.78 -5.13
CA HIS A 87 -4.13 9.34 -3.94
C HIS A 87 -3.59 10.72 -3.51
N LYS A 88 -2.40 11.12 -3.96
CA LYS A 88 -1.85 12.47 -3.75
C LYS A 88 -2.60 13.54 -4.55
N TYR A 89 -3.30 13.17 -5.62
CA TYR A 89 -4.12 14.09 -6.38
C TYR A 89 -5.45 14.35 -5.67
N THR A 90 -5.74 15.58 -5.26
CA THR A 90 -6.97 15.90 -4.50
C THR A 90 -8.28 15.41 -5.16
N ARG A 91 -8.36 15.36 -6.51
CA ARG A 91 -9.56 14.89 -7.24
C ARG A 91 -9.44 13.46 -7.78
N TRP A 92 -8.52 12.65 -7.24
CA TRP A 92 -8.23 11.30 -7.73
C TRP A 92 -9.46 10.40 -7.86
N LYS A 93 -10.40 10.47 -6.90
CA LYS A 93 -11.64 9.67 -6.93
C LYS A 93 -12.51 10.01 -8.12
N GLN A 94 -12.75 11.30 -8.35
CA GLN A 94 -13.53 11.78 -9.49
C GLN A 94 -12.83 11.41 -10.80
N PHE A 95 -11.51 11.53 -10.84
CA PHE A 95 -10.71 11.15 -12.00
C PHE A 95 -10.88 9.67 -12.33
N LEU A 96 -10.63 8.77 -11.37
CA LEU A 96 -10.74 7.31 -11.55
C LEU A 96 -12.17 6.87 -11.86
N LYS A 97 -13.18 7.48 -11.23
CA LYS A 97 -14.59 7.23 -11.55
C LYS A 97 -14.88 7.53 -13.02
N GLY A 98 -14.56 8.74 -13.47
CA GLY A 98 -14.76 9.13 -14.86
C GLY A 98 -13.98 8.24 -15.83
N PHE A 99 -12.75 7.88 -15.47
CA PHE A 99 -11.92 7.00 -16.28
C PHE A 99 -12.54 5.60 -16.39
N TYR A 100 -13.02 5.04 -15.28
CA TYR A 100 -13.66 3.73 -15.25
C TYR A 100 -14.98 3.69 -16.01
N ASP A 101 -15.83 4.71 -15.81
CA ASP A 101 -17.16 4.78 -16.42
C ASP A 101 -17.06 4.84 -17.95
N VAL A 102 -16.05 5.54 -18.48
CA VAL A 102 -15.82 5.69 -19.94
C VAL A 102 -14.96 4.56 -20.52
N TYR A 103 -13.84 4.23 -19.89
CA TYR A 103 -12.80 3.37 -20.47
C TYR A 103 -12.69 1.97 -19.86
N GLY A 104 -13.35 1.70 -18.73
CA GLY A 104 -13.24 0.42 -18.00
C GLY A 104 -13.72 -0.82 -18.77
N ARG A 105 -14.32 -0.66 -19.97
CA ARG A 105 -14.63 -1.77 -20.89
C ARG A 105 -13.36 -2.32 -21.54
N ASN A 106 -12.45 -1.42 -21.91
CA ASN A 106 -11.29 -1.75 -22.74
C ASN A 106 -9.98 -1.68 -21.95
N VAL A 107 -9.99 -0.95 -20.82
CA VAL A 107 -8.81 -0.72 -19.98
C VAL A 107 -9.05 -1.26 -18.58
N ARG A 108 -8.11 -2.05 -18.09
CA ARG A 108 -8.04 -2.54 -16.71
C ARG A 108 -7.24 -1.54 -15.89
N ILE A 109 -7.75 -1.17 -14.72
CA ILE A 109 -7.23 -0.04 -13.95
C ILE A 109 -6.71 -0.58 -12.62
N VAL A 110 -5.46 -0.28 -12.33
CA VAL A 110 -4.84 -0.48 -11.02
C VAL A 110 -4.49 0.89 -10.48
N ALA A 111 -4.94 1.22 -9.28
CA ALA A 111 -4.57 2.44 -8.60
C ALA A 111 -3.85 2.08 -7.31
N THR A 112 -2.67 2.65 -7.09
CA THR A 112 -1.89 2.41 -5.87
C THR A 112 -1.92 3.62 -4.95
N GLY A 113 -1.64 3.37 -3.68
CA GLY A 113 -1.30 4.43 -2.76
C GLY A 113 -0.96 3.95 -1.37
N SER A 114 -0.75 4.92 -0.48
CA SER A 114 -0.45 4.65 0.92
C SER A 114 -1.67 4.06 1.65
N ALA A 115 -1.45 3.60 2.88
CA ALA A 115 -2.52 3.14 3.77
C ALA A 115 -3.63 4.20 3.99
N LYS A 116 -3.38 5.47 3.66
CA LYS A 116 -4.39 6.55 3.67
C LYS A 116 -5.58 6.25 2.76
N MET A 117 -5.40 5.47 1.68
CA MET A 117 -6.50 5.08 0.79
C MET A 117 -7.61 4.31 1.50
N ASP A 118 -7.30 3.58 2.58
CA ASP A 118 -8.28 2.82 3.35
C ASP A 118 -9.19 3.71 4.22
N VAL A 119 -8.70 4.89 4.63
CA VAL A 119 -9.41 5.82 5.55
C VAL A 119 -10.52 6.59 4.83
N TYR A 120 -10.39 6.76 3.50
CA TYR A 120 -11.37 7.49 2.70
C TYR A 120 -12.66 6.70 2.39
N LYS A 121 -12.88 5.55 3.04
CA LYS A 121 -14.13 4.78 3.02
C LYS A 121 -15.31 5.48 3.71
N LYS A 122 -15.05 6.46 4.60
CA LYS A 122 -16.06 7.09 5.48
C LYS A 122 -16.91 8.21 4.86
N GLY A 123 -16.75 8.55 3.58
CA GLY A 123 -17.53 9.62 2.94
C GLY A 123 -18.40 9.13 1.80
N GLY A 124 -19.62 8.67 2.09
CA GLY A 124 -20.75 8.43 1.16
C GLY A 124 -20.40 8.21 -0.33
N ASP A 125 -19.47 7.30 -0.63
CA ASP A 125 -18.62 7.45 -1.80
C ASP A 125 -19.22 6.88 -3.08
N SER A 126 -19.10 7.65 -4.16
CA SER A 126 -19.58 7.34 -5.52
C SER A 126 -18.80 6.23 -6.23
N MET A 127 -17.84 5.60 -5.55
CA MET A 127 -16.94 4.56 -6.07
C MET A 127 -17.44 3.13 -5.81
N MET A 128 -18.54 2.97 -5.05
CA MET A 128 -19.11 1.66 -4.73
C MET A 128 -19.38 0.84 -6.00
N GLY A 129 -19.02 -0.45 -5.96
CA GLY A 129 -19.17 -1.39 -7.07
C GLY A 129 -18.15 -1.25 -8.21
N ARG A 130 -17.30 -0.21 -8.20
CA ARG A 130 -16.31 0.04 -9.27
C ARG A 130 -14.89 -0.44 -8.96
N TYR A 131 -14.59 -0.82 -7.72
CA TYR A 131 -13.25 -1.28 -7.33
C TYR A 131 -13.30 -2.40 -6.31
N PHE A 132 -12.21 -3.18 -6.23
CA PHE A 132 -11.92 -4.05 -5.08
C PHE A 132 -10.65 -3.58 -4.36
N PRO A 133 -10.69 -3.44 -3.02
CA PRO A 133 -9.53 -3.08 -2.24
C PRO A 133 -8.60 -4.28 -2.03
N TYR A 134 -7.31 -4.06 -2.23
CA TYR A 134 -6.24 -4.99 -1.91
C TYR A 134 -5.24 -4.31 -1.00
N ARG A 135 -4.74 -5.03 0.00
CA ARG A 135 -3.72 -4.52 0.90
C ARG A 135 -2.44 -5.33 0.76
N MET A 136 -1.38 -4.67 0.33
CA MET A 136 -0.04 -5.25 0.24
C MET A 136 0.66 -5.19 1.59
N HIS A 137 1.10 -6.35 2.07
CA HIS A 137 1.84 -6.51 3.31
C HIS A 137 3.34 -6.75 3.04
N PRO A 138 4.21 -6.52 4.04
CA PRO A 138 5.58 -6.98 3.99
C PRO A 138 5.65 -8.49 3.69
N LEU A 139 6.80 -8.95 3.19
CA LEU A 139 7.09 -10.36 2.96
C LEU A 139 6.74 -11.18 4.20
N SER A 140 6.03 -12.28 3.98
CA SER A 140 5.63 -13.21 5.02
C SER A 140 6.31 -14.56 4.78
N VAL A 141 6.34 -15.41 5.80
CA VAL A 141 6.82 -16.79 5.68
C VAL A 141 6.07 -17.52 4.56
N ALA A 142 4.75 -17.35 4.47
CA ALA A 142 3.94 -17.99 3.43
C ALA A 142 4.35 -17.55 2.02
N GLU A 143 4.69 -16.27 1.85
CA GLU A 143 5.10 -15.72 0.55
C GLU A 143 6.51 -16.15 0.14
N LEU A 144 7.44 -16.26 1.11
CA LEU A 144 8.79 -16.76 0.87
C LEU A 144 8.79 -18.26 0.52
N LEU A 145 7.86 -19.02 1.11
CA LEU A 145 7.70 -20.44 0.80
C LEU A 145 7.09 -20.67 -0.58
N ASP A 146 6.03 -19.92 -0.92
CA ASP A 146 5.21 -20.19 -2.10
C ASP A 146 4.29 -19.02 -2.46
N VAL A 147 4.53 -18.46 -3.64
CA VAL A 147 3.79 -17.31 -4.20
C VAL A 147 2.53 -17.70 -4.97
N THR A 148 2.19 -19.00 -5.07
CA THR A 148 0.93 -19.40 -5.70
C THR A 148 -0.26 -19.01 -4.81
N ILE A 149 -1.47 -18.99 -5.35
CA ILE A 149 -2.68 -18.79 -4.53
C ILE A 149 -3.13 -20.18 -4.04
N PRO A 150 -3.42 -20.36 -2.74
CA PRO A 150 -4.04 -21.59 -2.27
C PRO A 150 -5.34 -21.81 -3.06
N GLY A 151 -5.56 -23.02 -3.59
CA GLY A 151 -6.76 -23.35 -4.36
C GLY A 151 -8.02 -23.37 -3.49
N GLU A 152 -8.83 -24.42 -3.56
CA GLU A 152 -10.05 -24.54 -2.74
C GLU A 152 -9.75 -24.63 -1.23
N GLY A 153 -8.56 -25.10 -0.86
CA GLY A 153 -8.07 -25.03 0.52
C GLY A 153 -7.53 -23.65 0.86
N LEU A 154 -8.25 -22.87 1.68
CA LEU A 154 -7.81 -21.56 2.19
C LEU A 154 -6.51 -21.62 3.02
N VAL A 155 -6.10 -22.82 3.45
CA VAL A 155 -4.94 -23.05 4.33
C VAL A 155 -4.02 -24.09 3.70
N ARG A 156 -2.73 -23.78 3.67
CA ARG A 156 -1.67 -24.73 3.28
C ARG A 156 -1.16 -25.47 4.51
N SER A 157 -0.73 -26.71 4.31
CA SER A 157 0.01 -27.44 5.33
C SER A 157 1.28 -26.65 5.74
N PRO A 158 1.62 -26.61 7.04
CA PRO A 158 2.85 -25.96 7.50
C PRO A 158 4.07 -26.53 6.79
N ARG A 159 4.96 -25.64 6.35
CA ARG A 159 6.26 -25.98 5.74
C ARG A 159 7.35 -25.18 6.44
N GLU A 160 8.51 -25.79 6.57
CA GLU A 160 9.68 -25.14 7.14
C GLU A 160 10.31 -24.18 6.13
N LEU A 161 10.60 -22.96 6.57
CA LEU A 161 11.33 -21.97 5.79
C LEU A 161 12.84 -22.24 5.92
N ALA A 162 13.61 -21.97 4.86
CA ALA A 162 15.06 -22.06 4.94
C ALA A 162 15.60 -21.22 6.11
N LYS A 163 16.54 -21.79 6.87
CA LYS A 163 17.05 -21.18 8.10
C LYS A 163 17.58 -19.76 7.89
N ASP A 164 18.27 -19.52 6.77
CA ASP A 164 18.82 -18.20 6.45
C ASP A 164 17.73 -17.15 6.15
N GLU A 165 16.61 -17.56 5.55
CA GLU A 165 15.45 -16.69 5.30
C GLU A 165 14.66 -16.43 6.58
N TRP A 166 14.54 -17.43 7.45
CA TRP A 166 13.99 -17.26 8.79
C TRP A 166 14.82 -16.28 9.62
N ASP A 167 16.13 -16.50 9.71
CA ASP A 167 17.06 -15.63 10.44
C ASP A 167 17.01 -14.19 9.88
N ALA A 168 16.89 -14.04 8.55
CA ALA A 168 16.73 -12.75 7.92
C ALA A 168 15.39 -12.07 8.27
N LEU A 169 14.27 -12.81 8.28
CA LEU A 169 12.97 -12.27 8.70
C LEU A 169 13.01 -11.81 10.15
N VAL A 170 13.57 -12.61 11.06
CA VAL A 170 13.67 -12.28 12.48
C VAL A 170 14.53 -11.03 12.68
N ARG A 171 15.64 -10.90 11.94
CA ARG A 171 16.61 -9.82 12.15
C ARG A 171 16.28 -8.51 11.42
N PHE A 172 15.73 -8.60 10.21
CA PHE A 172 15.54 -7.44 9.33
C PHE A 172 14.06 -7.14 9.05
N GLY A 173 13.14 -8.03 9.43
CA GLY A 173 11.72 -7.93 9.16
C GLY A 173 11.35 -8.29 7.71
N GLY A 174 10.06 -8.26 7.40
CA GLY A 174 9.53 -8.59 6.07
C GLY A 174 9.57 -7.46 5.04
N PHE A 175 10.08 -6.27 5.37
CA PHE A 175 10.15 -5.20 4.38
C PHE A 175 11.21 -5.54 3.31
N PRO A 176 10.88 -5.46 2.01
CA PRO A 176 11.76 -5.97 0.94
C PRO A 176 13.20 -5.46 1.02
N ASP A 177 13.40 -4.14 1.14
CA ASP A 177 14.72 -3.52 1.13
C ASP A 177 15.65 -4.03 2.25
N PRO A 178 15.29 -3.92 3.55
CA PRO A 178 16.08 -4.50 4.63
C PRO A 178 16.26 -6.01 4.51
N PHE A 179 15.20 -6.73 4.14
CA PHE A 179 15.19 -8.18 4.05
C PHE A 179 16.15 -8.72 2.98
N VAL A 180 16.17 -8.10 1.80
CA VAL A 180 17.04 -8.47 0.68
C VAL A 180 18.50 -8.11 0.98
N LYS A 181 18.75 -6.90 1.48
CA LYS A 181 20.14 -6.43 1.70
C LYS A 181 20.85 -7.13 2.85
N ARG A 182 20.10 -7.61 3.86
CA ARG A 182 20.63 -8.30 5.05
C ARG A 182 21.79 -7.54 5.73
N ASP A 183 21.76 -6.21 5.68
CA ASP A 183 22.77 -5.34 6.29
C ASP A 183 22.20 -4.61 7.52
N VAL A 184 22.90 -4.74 8.65
CA VAL A 184 22.45 -4.19 9.94
C VAL A 184 22.48 -2.67 9.94
N ARG A 185 23.51 -2.06 9.32
CA ARG A 185 23.67 -0.60 9.30
C ARG A 185 22.57 0.03 8.45
N PHE A 186 22.33 -0.54 7.27
CA PHE A 186 21.23 -0.17 6.38
C PHE A 186 19.89 -0.34 7.06
N SER A 187 19.61 -1.50 7.67
CA SER A 187 18.32 -1.76 8.31
C SER A 187 18.03 -0.78 9.45
N ARG A 188 19.02 -0.47 10.31
CA ARG A 188 18.87 0.55 11.37
C ARG A 188 18.56 1.93 10.79
N ARG A 189 19.30 2.37 9.76
CA ARG A 189 19.05 3.66 9.10
C ARG A 189 17.66 3.71 8.46
N TRP A 190 17.27 2.64 7.78
CA TRP A 190 15.99 2.50 7.13
C TRP A 190 14.83 2.54 8.14
N GLN A 191 14.96 1.85 9.27
CA GLN A 191 13.96 1.85 10.34
C GLN A 191 13.77 3.26 10.92
N SER A 192 14.85 3.99 11.18
CA SER A 192 14.77 5.38 11.66
C SER A 192 14.05 6.30 10.66
N LEU A 193 14.39 6.23 9.38
CA LEU A 193 13.74 7.03 8.33
C LEU A 193 12.25 6.69 8.20
N ARG A 194 11.91 5.40 8.25
CA ARG A 194 10.52 4.96 8.21
C ARG A 194 9.73 5.44 9.43
N PHE A 195 10.34 5.37 10.62
CA PHE A 195 9.71 5.86 11.85
C PHE A 195 9.41 7.36 11.76
N GLU A 196 10.37 8.16 11.27
CA GLU A 196 10.17 9.58 11.04
C GLU A 196 9.06 9.85 10.01
N GLN A 197 9.07 9.14 8.88
CA GLN A 197 8.05 9.28 7.84
C GLN A 197 6.65 8.93 8.35
N LEU A 198 6.52 7.85 9.13
CA LEU A 198 5.24 7.44 9.71
C LEU A 198 4.70 8.51 10.68
N THR A 199 5.55 8.96 11.60
CA THR A 199 5.15 9.87 12.69
C THR A 199 4.92 11.30 12.21
N ARG A 200 5.77 11.82 11.31
CA ARG A 200 5.71 13.22 10.88
C ARG A 200 4.85 13.46 9.65
N ILE A 201 4.84 12.53 8.69
CA ILE A 201 4.19 12.73 7.38
C ILE A 201 2.87 11.99 7.35
N ASP A 202 2.85 10.71 7.73
CA ASP A 202 1.64 9.92 7.56
C ASP A 202 0.56 10.22 8.60
N VAL A 203 0.93 10.42 9.86
CA VAL A 203 -0.01 10.78 10.93
C VAL A 203 -0.53 12.21 10.79
N ARG A 204 0.34 13.17 10.46
CA ARG A 204 -0.03 14.58 10.25
C ARG A 204 -1.06 14.75 9.15
N ASP A 205 -0.94 13.97 8.08
CA ASP A 205 -1.88 14.03 6.96
C ASP A 205 -3.20 13.30 7.26
N LEU A 206 -3.18 12.31 8.16
CA LEU A 206 -4.35 11.53 8.56
C LEU A 206 -5.20 12.23 9.64
N THR A 207 -4.57 13.08 10.43
CA THR A 207 -5.19 13.68 11.61
C THR A 207 -4.75 15.13 11.78
N ARG A 208 -5.65 16.02 12.21
CA ARG A 208 -5.28 17.39 12.64
C ARG A 208 -4.62 17.38 14.03
N VAL A 209 -3.85 16.34 14.35
CA VAL A 209 -3.20 16.20 15.66
C VAL A 209 -2.10 17.24 15.75
N ALA A 210 -2.26 18.18 16.69
CA ALA A 210 -1.30 19.24 16.96
C ALA A 210 -0.02 18.71 17.63
N GLU A 211 -0.07 17.51 18.22
CA GLU A 211 0.96 16.99 19.12
C GLU A 211 1.69 15.78 18.51
N LEU A 212 2.39 16.01 17.39
CA LEU A 212 3.15 14.98 16.67
C LEU A 212 4.26 14.34 17.53
N ASP A 213 4.84 15.10 18.46
CA ASP A 213 5.92 14.64 19.33
C ASP A 213 5.42 13.59 20.35
N GLN A 214 4.22 13.79 20.90
CA GLN A 214 3.59 12.83 21.80
C GLN A 214 3.26 11.52 21.09
N LEU A 215 2.76 11.59 19.86
CA LEU A 215 2.49 10.39 19.08
C LEU A 215 3.78 9.65 18.70
N ALA A 216 4.86 10.38 18.42
CA ALA A 216 6.18 9.78 18.23
C ALA A 216 6.69 9.11 19.52
N ALA A 217 6.52 9.73 20.69
CA ALA A 217 6.87 9.13 21.97
C ALA A 217 6.06 7.84 22.23
N LEU A 218 4.74 7.89 22.01
CA LEU A 218 3.85 6.74 22.08
C LEU A 218 4.30 5.59 21.17
N ALA A 219 4.59 5.89 19.90
CA ALA A 219 5.04 4.89 18.94
C ALA A 219 6.38 4.24 19.35
N ARG A 220 7.29 4.99 19.99
CA ARG A 220 8.53 4.43 20.57
C ARG A 220 8.24 3.50 21.73
N ILE A 221 7.39 3.92 22.68
CA ILE A 221 7.02 3.09 23.85
C ILE A 221 6.39 1.77 23.37
N LEU A 222 5.45 1.84 22.44
CA LEU A 222 4.82 0.66 21.84
C LEU A 222 5.82 -0.27 21.14
N SER A 223 6.83 0.29 20.46
CA SER A 223 7.85 -0.53 19.80
C SER A 223 8.72 -1.29 20.80
N LEU A 224 9.02 -0.69 21.94
CA LEU A 224 9.80 -1.30 23.03
C LEU A 224 9.01 -2.34 23.82
N ARG A 225 7.68 -2.22 23.86
CA ARG A 225 6.76 -3.13 24.57
C ARG A 225 6.02 -4.10 23.65
N SER A 226 6.59 -4.44 22.49
CA SER A 226 6.00 -5.42 21.55
C SER A 226 6.02 -6.85 22.11
N GLY A 227 5.20 -7.11 23.14
CA GLY A 227 5.15 -8.36 23.89
C GLY A 227 4.48 -8.27 25.26
N GLU A 228 4.22 -7.05 25.76
CA GLU A 228 3.58 -6.82 27.06
C GLU A 228 2.10 -6.44 26.90
N GLN A 229 1.26 -6.73 27.90
CA GLN A 229 -0.13 -6.29 27.92
C GLN A 229 -0.19 -4.76 28.03
N LEU A 230 -0.72 -4.10 26.99
CA LEU A 230 -0.86 -2.66 26.97
C LEU A 230 -2.05 -2.22 27.84
N VAL A 231 -1.78 -1.51 28.93
CA VAL A 231 -2.80 -0.83 29.75
C VAL A 231 -2.83 0.64 29.34
N TYR A 232 -3.88 1.05 28.63
CA TYR A 232 -4.03 2.42 28.07
C TYR A 232 -3.87 3.55 29.11
N LYS A 233 -4.27 3.31 30.37
CA LYS A 233 -4.14 4.26 31.48
C LYS A 233 -2.68 4.64 31.80
N ASN A 234 -1.74 3.69 31.65
CA ASN A 234 -0.32 3.95 31.90
C ASN A 234 0.35 4.69 30.74
N LEU A 235 -0.17 4.51 29.51
CA LEU A 235 0.33 5.19 28.32
C LEU A 235 0.06 6.70 28.33
N GLY A 236 -1.12 7.14 28.80
CA GLY A 236 -1.47 8.57 28.87
C GLY A 236 -0.52 9.36 29.78
N ASN A 237 -0.22 8.80 30.95
CA ASN A 237 0.71 9.38 31.93
C ASN A 237 2.17 9.42 31.41
N GLU A 238 2.62 8.40 30.66
CA GLU A 238 3.99 8.33 30.12
C GLU A 238 4.22 9.25 28.91
N VAL A 239 3.18 9.54 28.14
CA VAL A 239 3.23 10.42 26.97
C VAL A 239 2.95 11.89 27.33
N GLY A 240 2.56 12.16 28.59
CA GLY A 240 2.28 13.50 29.09
C GLY A 240 0.95 14.07 28.60
N VAL A 241 0.00 13.19 28.24
CA VAL A 241 -1.34 13.60 27.79
C VAL A 241 -2.29 13.54 28.98
N ASP A 242 -2.74 14.71 29.43
CA ASP A 242 -3.72 14.84 30.51
C ASP A 242 -5.08 14.25 30.08
N GLU A 243 -5.84 13.74 31.06
CA GLU A 243 -6.98 12.82 30.94
C GLU A 243 -8.26 13.47 30.34
N LYS A 244 -8.14 14.42 29.41
CA LYS A 244 -9.26 15.19 28.82
C LYS A 244 -9.38 15.12 27.31
N THR A 245 -9.12 13.95 26.73
CA THR A 245 -9.64 13.64 25.38
C THR A 245 -10.54 12.40 25.48
N GLU A 246 -11.69 12.58 26.13
CA GLU A 246 -12.76 11.58 26.20
C GLU A 246 -13.29 11.24 24.80
N CYS A 247 -13.27 9.95 24.48
CA CYS A 247 -14.35 9.19 23.84
C CYS A 247 -15.46 10.00 23.14
N ARG A 248 -15.18 10.52 21.94
CA ARG A 248 -16.25 10.88 21.00
C ARG A 248 -15.89 10.61 19.56
N GLU A 249 -15.62 9.35 19.26
CA GLU A 249 -15.89 8.69 17.98
C GLU A 249 -15.46 7.23 18.16
N LEU A 250 -16.40 6.37 18.56
CA LEU A 250 -16.45 4.92 18.35
C LEU A 250 -17.50 4.33 19.32
N ASN A 251 -18.76 4.53 18.96
CA ASN A 251 -19.83 3.56 19.21
C ASN A 251 -20.75 3.62 17.97
N PRO A 252 -21.35 2.47 17.58
CA PRO A 252 -21.61 2.03 16.20
C PRO A 252 -22.45 2.98 15.32
#